data_AF-A0A1H3BU62-F1
#
_entry.id   AF-A0A1H3BU62-F1
#
_cell.length_a   1.000
_cell.length_b   1.000
_cell.length_c   1.000
_cell.angle_alpha   90.00
_cell.angle_beta   90.00
_cell.angle_gamma   90.00
#
_symmetry.space_group_name_H-M   'P 1'
#
loop_
_entity.id
_entity.type
_entity.pdbx_description
1 polymer ?
#
loop_
_entity_poly.entity_id
_entity_poly.type
_entity_poly.pdbx_seq_one_letter_code
_entity_poly.pdbx_strand_id
1 'polypeptide(L)'
;MRDARDRRSGRRRPVSAGGGRGLAGALVLCLAAAPALAQASDPAAPAEPLTGPEKLARQQKIAAAECARYDGVFSLAPGAVTEIDLTGDREPEMIVDFRFFSCSTVHQLYCATDACPLQVHEGVATTTWRALDWRLVEWGPDRVLMMMREGDICGAATPEVCYEAAIWRNGRFLTAGPIPQ
;
A
#
# COMPACT_ATOMS: atom_id res chain seq x y z
N MET A 1 55.84 2.54 -18.34
CA MET A 1 56.26 2.26 -16.94
C MET A 1 55.53 1.00 -16.52
N ARG A 2 56.23 -0.15 -16.43
CA ARG A 2 56.70 -0.79 -15.19
C ARG A 2 55.54 -0.94 -14.18
N ASP A 3 55.21 -2.11 -13.63
CA ASP A 3 56.06 -3.21 -13.23
C ASP A 3 55.23 -4.49 -12.98
N ALA A 4 55.87 -5.62 -13.21
CA ALA A 4 55.46 -6.95 -12.78
C ALA A 4 55.86 -7.19 -11.31
N ARG A 5 55.21 -8.17 -10.67
CA ARG A 5 55.67 -8.98 -9.49
C ARG A 5 54.49 -9.91 -9.14
N ASP A 6 54.43 -11.17 -9.58
CA ASP A 6 55.23 -12.35 -9.20
C ASP A 6 55.69 -12.37 -7.73
N ARG A 7 55.20 -13.37 -6.97
CA ARG A 7 56.06 -14.27 -6.16
C ARG A 7 55.28 -15.41 -5.48
N ARG A 8 55.63 -16.63 -5.92
CA ARG A 8 56.02 -17.85 -5.16
C ARG A 8 55.00 -18.51 -4.22
N SER A 9 54.62 -19.77 -4.48
CA SER A 9 55.41 -21.02 -4.34
C SER A 9 55.71 -21.40 -2.88
N GLY A 10 55.10 -22.51 -2.43
CA GLY A 10 55.35 -23.09 -1.12
C GLY A 10 54.73 -24.47 -0.93
N ARG A 11 55.05 -25.42 -1.82
CA ARG A 11 54.75 -26.86 -1.65
C ARG A 11 55.68 -27.42 -0.55
N ARG A 12 55.14 -27.99 0.52
CA ARG A 12 55.91 -28.87 1.44
C ARG A 12 55.22 -30.23 1.57
N ARG A 13 56.03 -31.27 1.35
CA ARG A 13 55.72 -32.70 1.45
C ARG A 13 55.92 -33.21 2.89
N PRO A 14 55.34 -34.37 3.24
CA PRO A 14 55.21 -34.84 4.62
C PRO A 14 56.45 -35.63 5.08
N VAL A 15 56.64 -35.70 6.40
CA VAL A 15 57.54 -36.65 7.08
C VAL A 15 56.74 -37.39 8.15
N SER A 16 56.89 -38.71 8.11
CA SER A 16 56.37 -39.72 9.03
C SER A 16 57.27 -39.87 10.26
N ALA A 17 56.73 -40.26 11.43
CA ALA A 17 57.21 -41.40 12.24
C ALA A 17 56.59 -41.46 13.65
N GLY A 18 56.36 -42.70 14.12
CA GLY A 18 56.19 -43.10 15.53
C GLY A 18 54.73 -43.13 16.00
N GLY A 19 54.14 -44.23 16.45
CA GLY A 19 54.67 -45.36 17.20
C GLY A 19 54.09 -45.30 18.62
N GLY A 20 53.15 -46.18 18.96
CA GLY A 20 52.58 -46.23 20.32
C GLY A 20 51.36 -47.13 20.44
N ARG A 21 51.57 -48.31 21.02
CA ARG A 21 50.53 -49.28 21.40
C ARG A 21 49.67 -48.71 22.54
N GLY A 22 48.36 -48.97 22.50
CA GLY A 22 47.46 -48.72 23.62
C GLY A 22 46.05 -49.22 23.35
N LEU A 23 45.73 -50.39 23.89
CA LEU A 23 44.37 -50.94 23.98
C LEU A 23 43.52 -50.07 24.90
N ALA A 24 42.28 -49.75 24.50
CA ALA A 24 41.06 -49.78 25.33
C ALA A 24 39.93 -49.03 24.62
N GLY A 25 38.71 -49.55 24.78
CA GLY A 25 37.54 -49.17 24.00
C GLY A 25 37.11 -47.71 24.15
N ALA A 26 36.47 -47.22 23.10
CA ALA A 26 35.57 -46.10 23.16
C ALA A 26 34.51 -46.27 22.07
N LEU A 27 33.27 -46.28 22.53
CA LEU A 27 32.02 -46.27 21.78
C LEU A 27 32.06 -45.16 20.71
N VAL A 28 32.15 -45.53 19.42
CA VAL A 28 32.06 -44.55 18.33
C VAL A 28 30.59 -44.31 18.03
N LEU A 29 30.04 -43.27 18.66
CA LEU A 29 28.80 -42.63 18.25
C LEU A 29 29.02 -42.04 16.85
N CYS A 30 28.34 -42.57 15.83
CA CYS A 30 28.28 -41.94 14.51
C CYS A 30 27.54 -40.59 14.60
N LEU A 31 28.27 -39.50 14.83
CA LEU A 31 27.77 -38.16 14.53
C LEU A 31 27.71 -38.00 12.99
N ALA A 32 26.57 -38.34 12.41
CA ALA A 32 26.21 -37.85 11.09
C ALA A 32 25.87 -36.37 11.22
N ALA A 33 26.84 -35.50 10.94
CA ALA A 33 26.58 -34.08 10.74
C ALA A 33 25.74 -33.92 9.46
N ALA A 34 24.43 -33.80 9.62
CA ALA A 34 23.55 -33.38 8.54
C ALA A 34 23.92 -31.93 8.17
N PRO A 35 24.24 -31.62 6.91
CA PRO A 35 24.37 -30.23 6.51
C PRO A 35 22.98 -29.62 6.59
N ALA A 36 22.82 -28.61 7.45
CA ALA A 36 21.65 -27.75 7.44
C ALA A 36 21.59 -27.08 6.05
N LEU A 37 20.65 -27.52 5.22
CA LEU A 37 20.29 -26.81 4.00
C LEU A 37 19.75 -25.46 4.45
N ALA A 38 20.58 -24.42 4.26
CA ALA A 38 20.14 -23.05 4.33
C ALA A 38 19.01 -22.88 3.30
N GLN A 39 17.79 -22.68 3.78
CA GLN A 39 16.70 -22.18 2.95
C GLN A 39 17.11 -20.77 2.52
N ALA A 40 17.64 -20.66 1.31
CA ALA A 40 17.71 -19.38 0.63
C ALA A 40 16.27 -18.95 0.44
N SER A 41 15.85 -17.93 1.19
CA SER A 41 14.58 -17.24 0.95
C SER A 41 14.59 -16.79 -0.51
N ASP A 42 13.62 -17.24 -1.30
CA ASP A 42 13.44 -16.76 -2.67
C ASP A 42 13.42 -15.22 -2.67
N PRO A 43 14.01 -14.56 -3.68
CA PRO A 43 13.79 -13.13 -3.87
C PRO A 43 12.28 -12.94 -4.05
N ALA A 44 11.67 -12.23 -3.09
CA ALA A 44 10.22 -12.04 -3.01
C ALA A 44 9.64 -11.81 -4.41
N ALA A 45 8.74 -12.70 -4.83
CA ALA A 45 7.90 -12.47 -5.99
C ALA A 45 7.28 -11.05 -5.86
N PRO A 46 7.12 -10.30 -6.96
CA PRO A 46 6.48 -9.00 -6.90
C PRO A 46 5.12 -9.17 -6.20
N ALA A 47 4.90 -8.37 -5.15
CA ALA A 47 3.66 -8.44 -4.40
C ALA A 47 2.48 -8.21 -5.36
N GLU A 48 1.49 -9.09 -5.30
CA GLU A 48 0.24 -8.93 -6.06
C GLU A 48 -0.38 -7.55 -5.73
N PRO A 49 -0.91 -6.83 -6.73
CA PRO A 49 -1.57 -5.56 -6.50
C PRO A 49 -2.77 -5.70 -5.55
N LEU A 50 -2.94 -4.72 -4.66
CA LEU A 50 -4.04 -4.75 -3.68
C LEU A 50 -5.40 -4.45 -4.33
N THR A 51 -6.41 -5.21 -3.92
CA THR A 51 -7.84 -4.97 -4.18
C THR A 51 -8.38 -3.80 -3.36
N GLY A 52 -9.62 -3.35 -3.66
CA GLY A 52 -10.33 -2.32 -2.88
C GLY A 52 -10.39 -2.61 -1.36
N PRO A 53 -10.89 -3.79 -0.93
CA PRO A 53 -10.93 -4.16 0.48
C PRO A 53 -9.55 -4.19 1.15
N GLU A 54 -8.52 -4.67 0.44
CA GLU A 54 -7.15 -4.70 0.97
C GLU A 54 -6.55 -3.29 1.08
N LYS A 55 -6.85 -2.40 0.13
CA LYS A 55 -6.50 -0.98 0.21
C LYS A 55 -7.18 -0.31 1.39
N LEU A 56 -8.47 -0.57 1.63
CA LEU A 56 -9.20 -0.04 2.79
C LEU A 56 -8.59 -0.53 4.10
N ALA A 57 -8.32 -1.83 4.23
CA ALA A 57 -7.70 -2.40 5.43
C ALA A 57 -6.32 -1.77 5.70
N ARG A 58 -5.53 -1.57 4.65
CA ARG A 58 -4.25 -0.86 4.73
C ARG A 58 -4.43 0.60 5.15
N GLN A 59 -5.42 1.29 4.58
CA GLN A 59 -5.74 2.68 4.90
C GLN A 59 -6.18 2.84 6.35
N GLN A 60 -7.03 1.94 6.87
CA GLN A 60 -7.43 1.91 8.28
C GLN A 60 -6.23 1.70 9.20
N LYS A 61 -5.30 0.81 8.83
CA LYS A 61 -4.07 0.60 9.61
C LYS A 61 -3.18 1.85 9.64
N ILE A 62 -3.03 2.52 8.51
CA ILE A 62 -2.27 3.78 8.42
C ILE A 62 -2.95 4.86 9.27
N ALA A 63 -4.26 5.04 9.10
CA ALA A 63 -5.05 5.99 9.87
C ALA A 63 -4.93 5.73 11.38
N ALA A 64 -5.12 4.48 11.81
CA ALA A 64 -4.98 4.10 13.21
C ALA A 64 -3.59 4.40 13.78
N ALA A 65 -2.53 4.09 13.04
CA ALA A 65 -1.17 4.40 13.44
C ALA A 65 -0.93 5.92 13.53
N GLU A 66 -1.53 6.72 12.65
CA GLU A 66 -1.44 8.18 12.67
C GLU A 66 -2.15 8.78 13.88
N CYS A 67 -3.39 8.38 14.16
CA CYS A 67 -4.14 8.85 15.33
C CYS A 67 -3.47 8.47 16.65
N ALA A 68 -2.85 7.28 16.72
CA ALA A 68 -2.08 6.84 17.88
C ALA A 68 -0.89 7.77 18.20
N ARG A 69 -0.35 8.51 17.23
CA ARG A 69 0.71 9.52 17.49
C ARG A 69 0.23 10.71 18.30
N TYR A 70 -1.08 10.89 18.40
CA TYR A 70 -1.75 11.92 19.18
C TYR A 70 -2.48 11.34 20.40
N ASP A 71 -2.06 10.16 20.87
CA ASP A 71 -2.69 9.41 21.97
C ASP A 71 -4.19 9.17 21.76
N GLY A 72 -4.62 9.12 20.49
CA GLY A 72 -6.01 8.96 20.10
C GLY A 72 -6.37 7.54 19.70
N VAL A 73 -7.68 7.29 19.61
CA VAL A 73 -8.28 6.07 19.08
C VAL A 73 -8.93 6.39 17.74
N PHE A 74 -8.51 5.68 16.70
CA PHE A 74 -9.13 5.77 15.39
C PHE A 74 -10.48 5.06 15.39
N SER A 75 -11.47 5.67 14.72
CA SER A 75 -12.72 5.00 14.41
C SER A 75 -13.22 5.35 13.01
N LEU A 76 -13.94 4.40 12.43
CA LEU A 76 -14.58 4.52 11.13
C LEU A 76 -16.10 4.44 11.33
N ALA A 77 -16.80 5.52 11.00
CA ALA A 77 -18.26 5.57 11.12
C ALA A 77 -18.96 4.85 9.94
N PRO A 78 -20.21 4.36 10.14
CA PRO A 78 -21.02 3.85 9.04
C PRO A 78 -21.16 4.89 7.91
N GLY A 79 -21.16 4.43 6.66
CA GLY A 79 -21.21 5.30 5.48
C GLY A 79 -19.84 5.66 4.90
N ALA A 80 -18.74 5.33 5.58
CA ALA A 80 -17.39 5.53 5.05
C ALA A 80 -17.09 4.78 3.75
N VAL A 81 -17.82 3.70 3.49
CA VAL A 81 -17.63 2.83 2.33
C VAL A 81 -18.95 2.70 1.59
N THR A 82 -18.93 3.01 0.30
CA THR A 82 -20.04 2.73 -0.63
C THR A 82 -19.55 1.76 -1.69
N GLU A 83 -20.22 0.63 -1.84
CA GLU A 83 -19.97 -0.34 -2.91
C GLU A 83 -21.00 -0.15 -4.01
N ILE A 84 -20.55 0.13 -5.24
CA ILE A 84 -21.41 0.38 -6.38
C ILE A 84 -20.70 0.14 -7.71
N ASP A 85 -21.41 -0.48 -8.65
CA ASP A 85 -20.97 -0.63 -10.04
C ASP A 85 -20.99 0.74 -10.77
N LEU A 86 -19.81 1.38 -10.83
CA LEU A 86 -19.55 2.63 -11.55
C LEU A 86 -19.12 2.38 -13.00
N THR A 87 -18.53 1.21 -13.27
CA THR A 87 -17.93 0.88 -14.56
C THR A 87 -18.94 0.29 -15.55
N GLY A 88 -20.06 -0.24 -15.05
CA GLY A 88 -21.13 -0.90 -15.79
C GLY A 88 -20.88 -2.38 -16.06
N ASP A 89 -19.90 -3.01 -15.40
CA ASP A 89 -19.53 -4.42 -15.63
C ASP A 89 -20.22 -5.41 -14.68
N ARG A 90 -21.06 -4.90 -13.76
CA ARG A 90 -21.79 -5.61 -12.69
C ARG A 90 -20.93 -6.03 -11.51
N GLU A 91 -19.67 -5.64 -11.45
CA GLU A 91 -18.84 -5.74 -10.25
C GLU A 91 -18.83 -4.38 -9.54
N PRO A 92 -18.99 -4.33 -8.20
CA PRO A 92 -19.01 -3.07 -7.50
C PRO A 92 -17.59 -2.51 -7.29
N GLU A 93 -17.41 -1.23 -7.62
CA GLU A 93 -16.29 -0.44 -7.15
C GLU A 93 -16.52 0.04 -5.72
N MET A 94 -15.42 0.33 -5.03
CA MET A 94 -15.45 0.84 -3.66
C MET A 94 -15.15 2.33 -3.63
N ILE A 95 -16.07 3.13 -3.09
CA ILE A 95 -15.88 4.53 -2.76
C ILE A 95 -15.62 4.66 -1.26
N VAL A 96 -14.52 5.30 -0.88
CA VAL A 96 -14.13 5.55 0.51
C VAL A 96 -14.19 7.05 0.81
N ASP A 97 -15.06 7.43 1.74
CA ASP A 97 -15.31 8.82 2.15
C ASP A 97 -14.65 9.11 3.51
N PHE A 98 -13.64 9.99 3.49
CA PHE A 98 -12.84 10.29 4.67
C PHE A 98 -13.58 11.16 5.69
N ARG A 99 -14.77 11.70 5.38
CA ARG A 99 -15.65 12.37 6.37
C ARG A 99 -15.98 11.48 7.56
N PHE A 100 -16.01 10.17 7.34
CA PHE A 100 -16.37 9.18 8.34
C PHE A 100 -15.17 8.62 9.10
N PHE A 101 -13.95 9.07 8.79
CA PHE A 101 -12.75 8.75 9.55
C PHE A 101 -12.62 9.74 10.70
N SER A 102 -12.34 9.25 11.92
CA SER A 102 -12.16 10.12 13.08
C SER A 102 -11.05 9.66 13.99
N CYS A 103 -10.43 10.62 14.66
CA CYS A 103 -9.47 10.40 15.74
C CYS A 103 -10.02 11.04 17.01
N SER A 104 -10.02 10.32 18.13
CA SER A 104 -10.63 10.79 19.38
C SER A 104 -9.99 12.06 19.97
N THR A 105 -8.75 12.36 19.62
CA THR A 105 -7.98 13.50 20.16
C THR A 105 -7.78 14.64 19.15
N VAL A 106 -7.89 14.36 17.84
CA VAL A 106 -7.68 15.34 16.77
C VAL A 106 -8.82 15.23 15.76
N HIS A 107 -9.84 16.08 15.91
CA HIS A 107 -11.08 15.99 15.14
C HIS A 107 -10.88 16.14 13.61
N GLN A 108 -9.95 17.00 13.20
CA GLN A 108 -9.70 17.35 11.80
C GLN A 108 -8.51 16.57 11.19
N LEU A 109 -8.17 15.40 11.75
CA LEU A 109 -6.95 14.68 11.34
C LEU A 109 -7.04 14.13 9.91
N TYR A 110 -8.21 13.60 9.52
CA TYR A 110 -8.38 12.92 8.22
C TYR A 110 -9.18 13.72 7.20
N CYS A 111 -9.99 14.65 7.70
CA CYS A 111 -10.67 15.62 6.90
C CYS A 111 -10.39 17.00 7.50
N ALA A 112 -9.94 17.94 6.68
CA ALA A 112 -9.80 19.33 7.07
C ALA A 112 -11.16 20.04 7.04
N THR A 113 -11.20 21.27 7.53
CA THR A 113 -12.43 22.07 7.64
C THR A 113 -13.21 22.25 6.33
N ASP A 114 -12.53 22.14 5.19
CA ASP A 114 -13.01 22.64 3.91
C ASP A 114 -13.37 21.53 2.91
N ALA A 115 -12.61 20.43 2.85
CA ALA A 115 -12.94 19.30 1.99
C ALA A 115 -12.22 18.04 2.47
N CYS A 116 -12.89 16.90 2.28
CA CYS A 116 -12.36 15.61 2.68
C CYS A 116 -11.88 14.82 1.45
N PRO A 117 -10.87 13.96 1.62
CA PRO A 117 -10.56 12.98 0.59
C PRO A 117 -11.74 12.07 0.29
N LEU A 118 -12.04 11.92 -1.00
CA LEU A 118 -12.96 10.92 -1.54
C LEU A 118 -12.16 10.03 -2.48
N GLN A 119 -12.03 8.75 -2.13
CA GLN A 119 -11.29 7.78 -2.93
C GLN A 119 -12.24 6.86 -3.66
N VAL A 120 -11.96 6.56 -4.92
CA VAL A 120 -12.63 5.51 -5.68
C VAL A 120 -11.58 4.48 -6.07
N HIS A 121 -11.83 3.23 -5.68
CA HIS A 121 -11.01 2.07 -6.00
C HIS A 121 -11.68 1.26 -7.10
N GLU A 122 -11.06 1.26 -8.28
CA GLU A 122 -11.38 0.39 -9.41
C GLU A 122 -10.23 -0.61 -9.55
N GLY A 123 -10.50 -1.88 -9.26
CA GLY A 123 -9.47 -2.91 -9.13
C GLY A 123 -8.23 -2.44 -8.36
N VAL A 124 -7.12 -2.31 -9.09
CA VAL A 124 -5.81 -1.91 -8.55
C VAL A 124 -5.56 -0.40 -8.64
N ALA A 125 -6.36 0.35 -9.37
CA ALA A 125 -6.31 1.80 -9.44
C ALA A 125 -7.01 2.47 -8.25
N THR A 126 -6.56 3.66 -7.88
CA THR A 126 -7.24 4.54 -6.93
C THR A 126 -7.25 5.94 -7.50
N THR A 127 -8.43 6.52 -7.64
CA THR A 127 -8.58 7.95 -7.95
C THR A 127 -9.02 8.68 -6.69
N THR A 128 -8.43 9.84 -6.42
CA THR A 128 -8.71 10.63 -5.21
C THR A 128 -9.11 12.03 -5.60
N TRP A 129 -10.23 12.50 -5.03
CA TRP A 129 -10.64 13.90 -5.08
C TRP A 129 -10.69 14.49 -3.68
N ARG A 130 -10.64 15.82 -3.60
CA ARG A 130 -11.10 16.57 -2.42
C ARG A 130 -12.53 17.01 -2.66
N ALA A 131 -13.47 16.56 -1.85
CA ALA A 131 -14.87 16.91 -1.98
C ALA A 131 -15.45 17.45 -0.66
N LEU A 132 -16.26 18.49 -0.76
CA LEU A 132 -17.11 19.00 0.33
C LEU A 132 -18.24 18.01 0.61
N ASP A 133 -18.84 17.50 -0.47
CA ASP A 133 -19.86 16.49 -0.47
C ASP A 133 -19.87 15.78 -1.83
N TRP A 134 -20.56 14.65 -1.92
CA TRP A 134 -20.69 13.92 -3.16
C TRP A 134 -21.99 13.12 -3.19
N ARG A 135 -22.43 12.81 -4.40
CA ARG A 135 -23.55 11.90 -4.64
C ARG A 135 -23.41 11.23 -5.98
N LEU A 136 -24.05 10.09 -6.12
CA LEU A 136 -24.25 9.47 -7.41
C LEU A 136 -25.55 9.97 -8.03
N VAL A 137 -25.47 10.33 -9.30
CA VAL A 137 -26.60 10.78 -10.10
C VAL A 137 -26.77 9.79 -11.24
N GLU A 138 -27.95 9.17 -11.31
CA GLU A 138 -28.33 8.36 -12.45
C GLU A 138 -28.70 9.27 -13.62
N TRP A 139 -28.00 9.13 -14.74
CA TRP A 139 -28.22 9.88 -15.96
C TRP A 139 -28.36 8.91 -17.15
N GLY A 140 -29.57 8.42 -17.38
CA GLY A 140 -29.81 7.42 -18.41
C GLY A 140 -29.04 6.14 -18.10
N PRO A 141 -28.17 5.63 -19.01
CA PRO A 141 -27.33 4.47 -18.74
C PRO A 141 -26.10 4.79 -17.85
N ASP A 142 -25.88 6.05 -17.53
CA ASP A 142 -24.64 6.51 -16.90
C ASP A 142 -24.85 6.74 -15.41
N ARG A 143 -23.89 6.28 -14.60
CA ARG A 143 -23.75 6.73 -13.22
C ARG A 143 -22.72 7.85 -13.17
N VAL A 144 -23.16 9.02 -12.74
CA VAL A 144 -22.33 10.21 -12.63
C VAL A 144 -21.95 10.41 -11.17
N LEU A 145 -20.66 10.33 -10.86
CA LEU A 145 -20.12 10.76 -9.58
C LEU A 145 -20.09 12.28 -9.57
N MET A 146 -21.06 12.89 -8.88
CA MET A 146 -21.17 14.35 -8.73
C MET A 146 -20.53 14.75 -7.41
N MET A 147 -19.54 15.63 -7.47
CA MET A 147 -18.77 16.10 -6.32
C MET A 147 -18.94 17.60 -6.16
N MET A 148 -19.25 18.05 -4.95
CA MET A 148 -19.14 19.45 -4.56
C MET A 148 -17.67 19.77 -4.24
N ARG A 149 -17.17 20.85 -4.84
CA ARG A 149 -15.76 21.28 -4.80
C ARG A 149 -15.64 22.67 -4.21
N GLU A 150 -14.47 22.93 -3.62
CA GLU A 150 -14.09 24.25 -3.10
C GLU A 150 -14.06 25.26 -4.27
N GLY A 151 -14.57 26.47 -4.04
CA GLY A 151 -14.73 27.48 -5.09
C GLY A 151 -13.44 27.92 -5.76
N ASP A 152 -12.31 27.89 -5.04
CA ASP A 152 -10.99 28.26 -5.55
C ASP A 152 -10.52 27.36 -6.70
N ILE A 153 -10.89 26.07 -6.68
CA ILE A 153 -10.69 25.12 -7.78
C ILE A 153 -11.36 25.61 -9.08
N CYS A 154 -12.37 26.48 -8.96
CA CYS A 154 -13.23 26.96 -10.03
C CYS A 154 -13.01 28.42 -10.39
N GLY A 155 -12.03 29.08 -9.77
CA GLY A 155 -11.82 30.52 -9.91
C GLY A 155 -12.85 31.38 -9.17
N ALA A 156 -13.62 30.78 -8.27
CA ALA A 156 -14.54 31.46 -7.36
C ALA A 156 -13.85 31.70 -6.00
N ALA A 157 -14.37 32.61 -5.18
CA ALA A 157 -13.79 32.90 -3.87
C ALA A 157 -14.31 31.93 -2.81
N THR A 158 -13.47 31.48 -1.87
CA THR A 158 -13.97 30.74 -0.69
C THR A 158 -14.89 31.66 0.15
N PRO A 159 -16.07 31.21 0.62
CA PRO A 159 -16.58 29.84 0.69
C PRO A 159 -17.57 29.45 -0.42
N GLU A 160 -17.50 30.05 -1.61
CA GLU A 160 -18.30 29.60 -2.74
C GLU A 160 -17.98 28.14 -3.08
N VAL A 161 -18.96 27.46 -3.70
CA VAL A 161 -18.84 26.05 -4.10
C VAL A 161 -19.15 25.91 -5.57
N CYS A 162 -18.58 24.89 -6.16
CA CYS A 162 -18.81 24.48 -7.54
C CYS A 162 -18.89 22.96 -7.60
N TYR A 163 -19.11 22.41 -8.78
CA TYR A 163 -19.31 20.97 -8.93
C TYR A 163 -18.42 20.39 -10.02
N GLU A 164 -17.92 19.19 -9.78
CA GLU A 164 -17.26 18.34 -10.77
C GLU A 164 -18.08 17.06 -10.93
N ALA A 165 -18.39 16.73 -12.18
CA ALA A 165 -19.00 15.47 -12.55
C ALA A 165 -17.94 14.54 -13.12
N ALA A 166 -17.93 13.27 -12.70
CA ALA A 166 -17.05 12.25 -13.24
C ALA A 166 -17.86 11.01 -13.69
N ILE A 167 -17.53 10.47 -14.85
CA ILE A 167 -18.06 9.20 -15.35
C ILE A 167 -16.91 8.26 -15.69
N TRP A 168 -17.09 6.96 -15.47
CA TRP A 168 -16.10 5.97 -15.88
C TRP A 168 -16.25 5.60 -17.36
N ARG A 169 -15.19 5.70 -18.15
CA ARG A 169 -15.14 5.24 -19.55
C ARG A 169 -13.76 4.75 -19.92
N ASN A 170 -13.71 3.57 -20.55
CA ASN A 170 -12.50 3.04 -21.17
C ASN A 170 -11.28 3.03 -20.20
N GLY A 171 -11.48 2.58 -18.96
CA GLY A 171 -10.42 2.43 -17.98
C GLY A 171 -10.00 3.71 -17.24
N ARG A 172 -10.78 4.79 -17.34
CA ARG A 172 -10.50 6.05 -16.61
C ARG A 172 -11.76 6.86 -16.35
N PHE A 173 -11.66 7.80 -15.41
CA PHE A 173 -12.66 8.84 -15.26
C PHE A 173 -12.53 9.91 -16.36
N LEU A 174 -13.66 10.25 -16.97
CA LEU A 174 -13.85 11.48 -17.74
C LEU A 174 -14.54 12.47 -16.83
N THR A 175 -13.98 13.67 -16.71
CA THR A 175 -14.53 14.69 -15.83
C THR A 175 -15.05 15.87 -16.63
N ALA A 176 -16.21 16.38 -16.20
CA ALA A 176 -16.75 17.65 -16.61
C ALA A 176 -16.78 18.52 -15.35
N GLY A 177 -15.90 19.50 -15.32
CA GLY A 177 -15.66 20.25 -14.11
C GLY A 177 -14.65 21.36 -14.32
N PRO A 178 -14.20 21.96 -13.22
CA PRO A 178 -13.31 23.09 -13.26
C PRO A 178 -11.95 22.66 -13.82
N ILE A 179 -11.39 23.45 -14.72
CA ILE A 179 -10.01 23.23 -15.17
C ILE A 179 -9.11 23.64 -14.00
N PRO A 180 -8.20 22.78 -13.52
CA PRO A 180 -7.22 23.16 -12.53
C PRO A 180 -6.47 24.42 -13.02
N GLN A 181 -6.51 25.49 -12.23
CA GLN A 181 -5.76 26.72 -12.49
C GLN A 181 -4.27 26.51 -12.23
#